data_AF-A0A519VRP0-F1
#
_entry.id   AF-A0A519VRP0-F1
#
_cell.length_a   1.000
_cell.length_b   1.000
_cell.length_c   1.000
_cell.angle_alpha   90.00
_cell.angle_beta   90.00
_cell.angle_gamma   90.00
#
_symmetry.space_group_name_H-M   'P 1'
#
loop_
_entity.id
_entity.type
_entity.pdbx_description
1 polymer ?
#
loop_
_entity_poly.entity_id
_entity_poly.type
_entity_poly.pdbx_seq_one_letter_code
_entity_poly.pdbx_strand_id
1 'polypeptide(L)'
;MLAHHKIIAAELKVAEKQVTATVSLLDEGATVPFISRYRKELTGSLDEVEVAAIRDRVTQLRDLDKRREAILKSMNDLGKLTPELEQKINEAETISLLEDIYLPYKPKRKT
;
A
#
# COMPACT_ATOMS: atom_id res chain seq x y z
N MET A 1 -6.53 -5.93 0.05
CA MET A 1 -6.62 -5.40 1.44
C MET A 1 -6.10 -6.37 2.50
N LEU A 2 -6.65 -7.59 2.65
CA LEU A 2 -6.13 -8.56 3.64
C LEU A 2 -4.66 -8.97 3.43
N ALA A 3 -4.19 -9.02 2.18
CA ALA A 3 -2.79 -9.33 1.88
C ALA A 3 -1.81 -8.34 2.51
N HIS A 4 -2.16 -7.05 2.53
CA HIS A 4 -1.31 -6.01 3.13
C HIS A 4 -1.18 -6.19 4.64
N HIS A 5 -2.26 -6.59 5.32
CA HIS A 5 -2.24 -6.72 6.77
C HIS A 5 -1.25 -7.81 7.21
N LYS A 6 -1.16 -8.91 6.44
CA LYS A 6 -0.18 -9.98 6.67
C LYS A 6 1.26 -9.53 6.45
N ILE A 7 1.51 -8.77 5.39
CA ILE A 7 2.83 -8.21 5.09
C ILE A 7 3.27 -7.28 6.23
N ILE A 8 2.42 -6.32 6.60
CA ILE A 8 2.69 -5.35 7.67
C ILE A 8 2.91 -6.08 9.00
N ALA A 9 2.08 -7.08 9.33
CA ALA A 9 2.21 -7.87 10.55
C ALA A 9 3.57 -8.59 10.63
N ALA A 10 4.01 -9.20 9.52
CA ALA A 10 5.29 -9.88 9.45
C ALA A 10 6.48 -8.89 9.54
N GLU A 11 6.40 -7.75 8.84
CA GLU A 11 7.46 -6.74 8.82
C GLU A 11 7.62 -6.03 10.17
N LEU A 12 6.51 -5.66 10.80
CA LEU A 12 6.51 -4.92 12.08
C LEU A 12 6.49 -5.85 13.31
N LYS A 13 6.45 -7.17 13.11
CA LYS A 13 6.40 -8.19 14.18
C LYS A 13 5.23 -7.98 15.15
N VAL A 14 4.08 -7.57 14.62
CA VAL A 14 2.82 -7.40 15.35
C VAL A 14 1.79 -8.41 14.86
N ALA A 15 0.73 -8.66 15.63
CA ALA A 15 -0.31 -9.57 15.19
C ALA A 15 -1.18 -8.95 14.07
N GLU A 16 -1.60 -9.76 13.10
CA GLU A 16 -2.48 -9.34 12.00
C GLU A 16 -3.78 -8.67 12.49
N LYS A 17 -4.30 -9.13 13.63
CA LYS A 17 -5.47 -8.51 14.29
C LYS A 17 -5.20 -7.08 14.73
N GLN A 18 -4.00 -6.79 15.25
CA GLN A 18 -3.62 -5.45 15.70
C GLN A 18 -3.47 -4.51 14.50
N VAL A 19 -2.89 -5.00 13.40
CA VAL A 19 -2.83 -4.25 12.12
C VAL A 19 -4.22 -3.97 11.62
N THR A 20 -5.09 -4.98 11.57
CA THR A 20 -6.46 -4.83 11.08
C THR A 20 -7.24 -3.80 11.88
N ALA A 21 -7.21 -3.89 13.21
CA ALA A 21 -7.89 -2.92 14.08
C ALA A 21 -7.34 -1.50 13.91
N THR A 22 -6.02 -1.36 13.82
CA THR A 22 -5.37 -0.06 13.62
C THR A 22 -5.73 0.54 12.27
N VAL A 23 -5.67 -0.24 11.19
CA VAL A 23 -6.04 0.20 9.84
C VAL A 23 -7.52 0.60 9.77
N SER A 24 -8.42 -0.17 10.38
CA SER A 24 -9.84 0.19 10.44
C SER A 24 -10.06 1.54 11.13
N LEU A 25 -9.39 1.79 12.26
CA LEU A 25 -9.48 3.08 12.95
C LEU A 25 -8.92 4.23 12.10
N LEU A 26 -7.80 4.02 11.40
CA LEU A 26 -7.22 5.00 10.49
C LEU A 26 -8.16 5.31 9.32
N ASP A 27 -8.85 4.29 8.78
CA ASP A 27 -9.84 4.43 7.70
C ASP A 27 -11.10 5.18 8.16
N GLU A 28 -11.47 5.06 9.43
CA GLU A 28 -12.53 5.86 10.08
C GLU A 28 -12.09 7.31 10.38
N GLY A 29 -10.85 7.67 10.04
CA GLY A 29 -10.31 9.03 10.24
C GLY A 29 -9.68 9.26 11.62
N ALA A 30 -9.46 8.22 12.41
CA ALA A 30 -8.72 8.34 13.67
C ALA A 30 -7.25 8.68 13.41
N THR A 31 -6.65 9.47 14.32
CA THR A 31 -5.24 9.86 14.21
C THR A 31 -4.34 8.96 15.03
N VAL A 32 -3.06 8.88 14.69
CA VAL A 32 -2.05 8.10 15.42
C VAL A 32 -2.04 8.42 16.93
N PRO A 33 -2.01 9.71 17.37
CA PRO A 33 -2.04 10.04 18.81
C PRO A 33 -3.36 9.67 19.48
N PHE A 34 -4.47 9.69 18.74
CA PHE A 34 -5.77 9.29 19.27
C PHE A 34 -5.82 7.78 19.50
N ILE A 35 -5.36 7.00 18.52
CA ILE A 35 -5.34 5.53 18.60
C ILE A 35 -4.40 5.08 19.73
N SER A 36 -3.17 5.61 19.76
CA SER A 36 -2.15 5.23 20.74
C SER A 36 -2.54 5.63 22.17
N ARG A 37 -3.44 6.60 22.38
CA ARG A 37 -3.88 7.02 23.73
C ARG A 37 -5.21 6.42 24.15
N TYR A 38 -6.19 6.38 23.26
CA TYR A 38 -7.59 6.09 23.60
C TYR A 38 -8.11 4.77 23.03
N ARG A 39 -7.35 4.08 22.16
CA ARG A 39 -7.74 2.83 21.52
C ARG A 39 -6.75 1.69 21.75
N LYS A 40 -5.91 1.80 22.78
CA LYS A 40 -4.93 0.76 23.15
C LYS A 40 -5.54 -0.62 23.31
N GLU A 41 -6.69 -0.76 23.96
CA GLU A 41 -7.30 -2.09 24.14
C GLU A 41 -7.76 -2.71 22.82
N LEU A 42 -8.27 -1.88 21.89
CA LEU A 42 -8.72 -2.32 20.58
C LEU A 42 -7.55 -2.71 19.65
N THR A 43 -6.39 -2.06 19.81
CA THR A 43 -5.19 -2.36 19.03
C THR A 43 -4.26 -3.38 19.69
N GLY A 44 -4.59 -3.91 20.87
CA GLY A 44 -3.72 -4.84 21.59
C GLY A 44 -2.49 -4.18 22.22
N SER A 45 -2.67 -2.97 22.74
CA SER A 45 -1.69 -2.15 23.46
C SER A 45 -0.53 -1.61 22.62
N LEU A 46 -0.73 -1.43 21.30
CA LEU A 46 0.29 -0.80 20.45
C LEU A 46 0.62 0.62 20.91
N ASP A 47 1.91 0.96 20.85
CA ASP A 47 2.40 2.30 21.13
C ASP A 47 2.31 3.25 19.92
N GLU A 48 2.66 4.52 20.12
CA GLU A 48 2.55 5.55 19.09
C GLU A 48 3.48 5.29 17.89
N VAL A 49 4.66 4.71 18.13
CA VAL A 49 5.64 4.38 17.08
C VAL A 49 5.13 3.21 16.25
N GLU A 50 4.58 2.17 16.88
CA GLU A 50 4.00 1.02 16.19
C GLU A 50 2.77 1.43 15.36
N VAL A 51 1.87 2.24 15.91
CA VAL A 51 0.70 2.75 15.18
C VAL A 51 1.12 3.63 14.01
N ALA A 52 2.14 4.49 14.18
CA ALA A 52 2.70 5.29 13.09
C ALA A 52 3.30 4.40 11.99
N ALA A 53 4.07 3.37 12.37
CA ALA A 53 4.67 2.45 11.41
C ALA A 53 3.62 1.69 10.59
N ILE A 54 2.53 1.24 11.23
CA ILE A 54 1.39 0.61 10.53
C ILE A 54 0.76 1.58 9.55
N ARG A 55 0.49 2.83 9.96
CA ARG A 55 -0.08 3.88 9.10
C ARG A 55 0.80 4.13 7.87
N ASP A 56 2.10 4.28 8.09
CA ASP A 56 3.02 4.62 7.00
C ASP A 56 3.13 3.45 6.03
N ARG A 57 3.23 2.22 6.54
CA ARG A 57 3.34 1.04 5.69
C ARG A 57 2.06 0.74 4.92
N VAL A 58 0.88 0.87 5.55
CA VAL A 58 -0.39 0.68 4.83
C VAL A 58 -0.57 1.74 3.74
N THR A 59 -0.16 2.99 4.01
CA THR A 59 -0.19 4.06 3.01
C THR A 59 0.71 3.72 1.82
N GLN A 60 1.96 3.33 2.08
CA GLN A 60 2.90 2.93 1.02
C GLN A 60 2.36 1.80 0.15
N LEU A 61 1.78 0.75 0.76
CA LEU A 61 1.23 -0.39 0.02
C LEU A 61 -0.01 0.01 -0.80
N ARG A 62 -0.87 0.90 -0.26
CA ARG A 62 -2.02 1.44 -0.99
C ARG A 62 -1.59 2.33 -2.15
N ASP A 63 -0.56 3.14 -1.98
CA ASP A 63 0.00 3.98 -3.04
C ASP A 63 0.63 3.14 -4.14
N LEU A 64 1.32 2.05 -3.76
CA LEU A 64 1.85 1.06 -4.71
C LEU A 64 0.73 0.44 -5.55
N ASP A 65 -0.32 -0.08 -4.91
CA ASP A 65 -1.49 -0.67 -5.60
C ASP A 65 -2.16 0.34 -6.52
N LYS A 66 -2.43 1.55 -6.02
CA LYS A 66 -3.05 2.62 -6.80
C LYS A 66 -2.20 2.99 -8.01
N ARG A 67 -0.88 3.04 -7.86
CA ARG A 67 0.04 3.31 -8.96
C ARG A 67 0.06 2.17 -9.97
N ARG A 68 0.07 0.93 -9.49
CA ARG A 68 -0.01 -0.29 -10.31
C ARG A 68 -1.26 -0.28 -11.17
N GLU A 69 -2.42 -0.03 -10.58
CA GLU A 69 -3.70 0.06 -11.30
C GLU A 69 -3.68 1.17 -12.36
N ALA A 70 -3.13 2.34 -12.04
CA ALA A 70 -3.01 3.44 -13.00
C ALA A 70 -2.12 3.08 -14.19
N ILE A 71 -1.03 2.36 -13.96
CA ILE A 71 -0.12 1.89 -15.02
C ILE A 71 -0.79 0.81 -15.87
N LEU A 72 -1.43 -0.19 -15.25
CA LEU A 72 -2.17 -1.24 -15.96
C LEU A 72 -3.25 -0.62 -16.85
N LYS A 73 -4.02 0.33 -16.32
CA LYS A 73 -5.02 1.06 -17.09
C LYS A 73 -4.38 1.81 -18.25
N SER A 74 -3.29 2.54 -18.01
CA SER A 74 -2.57 3.24 -19.08
C SER A 74 -2.03 2.28 -20.15
N MET A 75 -1.54 1.08 -19.79
CA MET A 75 -1.07 0.07 -20.74
C MET A 75 -2.21 -0.51 -21.56
N ASN A 76 -3.35 -0.76 -20.92
CA ASN A 76 -4.55 -1.24 -21.57
C ASN A 76 -5.10 -0.20 -22.57
N ASP A 77 -5.16 1.07 -22.15
CA ASP A 77 -5.62 2.18 -23.00
C ASP A 77 -4.69 2.41 -24.21
N LEU A 78 -3.39 2.13 -24.07
CA LEU A 78 -2.42 2.15 -25.17
C LEU A 78 -2.46 0.88 -26.05
N GLY A 79 -3.23 -0.14 -25.67
CA GLY A 79 -3.24 -1.45 -26.33
C GLY A 79 -1.90 -2.18 -26.25
N LYS A 80 -1.10 -1.89 -25.22
CA LYS A 80 0.25 -2.45 -25.01
C LYS A 80 0.33 -3.42 -23.82
N LEU A 81 -0.79 -3.66 -23.14
CA LEU A 81 -0.87 -4.61 -22.04
C LEU A 81 -0.79 -6.05 -22.58
N THR A 82 0.39 -6.66 -22.47
CA THR A 82 0.59 -8.08 -22.73
C THR A 82 0.50 -8.87 -21.41
N PRO A 83 0.17 -10.17 -21.44
CA PRO A 83 0.15 -10.99 -20.22
C PRO A 83 1.48 -10.97 -19.45
N GLU A 84 2.61 -10.96 -20.16
CA GLU A 84 3.94 -10.86 -19.55
C GLU A 84 4.18 -9.50 -18.87
N LEU A 85 3.72 -8.41 -19.48
CA LEU A 85 3.86 -7.06 -18.92
C LEU A 85 2.92 -6.87 -17.73
N GLU A 86 1.70 -7.37 -17.82
CA GLU A 86 0.73 -7.41 -16.72
C GLU A 86 1.32 -8.14 -15.51
N GLN A 87 1.91 -9.32 -15.73
CA GLN A 87 2.58 -10.08 -14.67
C GLN A 87 3.72 -9.28 -14.04
N LYS A 88 4.62 -8.69 -14.84
CA LYS A 88 5.71 -7.85 -14.31
C LYS A 88 5.22 -6.67 -13.48
N ILE A 89 4.13 -6.03 -13.89
CA ILE A 89 3.50 -4.91 -13.16
C ILE A 89 2.88 -5.41 -11.84
N ASN A 90 2.27 -6.60 -11.84
CA ASN A 90 1.71 -7.22 -10.65
C ASN A 90 2.77 -7.69 -9.65
N GLU A 91 3.90 -8.19 -10.13
CA GLU A 91 5.03 -8.64 -9.30
C GLU A 91 5.89 -7.49 -8.78
N ALA A 92 5.68 -6.26 -9.26
CA ALA A 92 6.47 -5.12 -8.82
C ALA A 92 6.21 -4.78 -7.34
N GLU A 93 7.27 -4.88 -6.53
CA GLU A 93 7.24 -4.67 -5.08
C GLU A 93 7.43 -3.19 -4.66
N THR A 94 7.86 -2.33 -5.59
CA THR A 94 8.14 -0.92 -5.31
C THR A 94 7.59 0.01 -6.39
N ILE A 95 7.27 1.25 -5.99
CA ILE A 95 6.83 2.29 -6.93
C ILE A 95 7.93 2.57 -7.96
N SER A 96 9.21 2.54 -7.57
CA SER A 96 10.32 2.70 -8.49
C SER A 96 10.32 1.64 -9.58
N LEU A 97 10.17 0.36 -9.21
CA LEU A 97 10.12 -0.73 -10.19
C LEU A 97 8.92 -0.60 -11.14
N LEU A 98 7.76 -0.18 -10.62
CA LEU A 98 6.60 0.15 -11.45
C LEU A 98 6.91 1.27 -12.45
N GLU A 99 7.58 2.34 -12.02
CA GLU A 99 7.97 3.44 -12.90
C GLU A 99 8.98 3.00 -13.95
N ASP A 100 9.97 2.18 -13.60
CA ASP A 100 10.95 1.63 -14.54
C ASP A 100 10.26 0.78 -15.63
N ILE A 101 9.29 -0.05 -15.25
CA ILE A 101 8.49 -0.84 -16.20
C ILE A 101 7.64 0.08 -17.10
N TYR A 102 7.06 1.14 -16.54
CA TYR A 102 6.20 2.07 -17.28
C TYR A 102 6.96 3.07 -18.16
N LEU A 103 8.23 3.36 -17.83
CA LEU A 103 9.05 4.39 -18.48
C LEU A 103 9.07 4.30 -20.02
N PRO A 104 9.22 3.12 -20.67
CA PRO A 104 9.26 3.00 -22.13
C PRO A 104 7.91 3.34 -22.81
N TYR A 105 6.82 3.25 -22.05
CA TYR A 105 5.46 3.41 -22.55
C TYR A 105 4.85 4.77 -22.19
N LYS A 106 5.51 5.54 -21.32
CA LYS A 106 5.06 6.85 -20.89
C LYS A 106 4.91 7.75 -22.13
N PRO A 107 3.70 8.29 -22.41
CA PRO A 107 3.48 9.11 -23.58
C PRO A 107 4.40 10.33 -23.49
N LYS A 108 5.26 10.52 -24.51
CA LYS A 108 6.05 11.74 -24.63
C LYS A 108 5.06 12.90 -24.76
N ARG A 109 5.08 13.84 -23.80
CA ARG A 109 4.34 15.09 -23.95
C ARG A 109 4.87 15.74 -25.22
N LYS A 110 4.04 15.84 -26.27
CA LYS A 110 4.26 16.79 -27.35
C LYS A 110 4.11 18.17 -26.72
N THR A 111 5.23 18.75 -26.27
CA THR A 111 5.35 20.20 -26.13
C THR A 111 5.40 20.80 -27.51
#